data_AF-A0ABD8B2H5-F1
#
_entry.id   AF-A0ABD8B2H5-F1
#
_cell.length_a   1.000
_cell.length_b   1.000
_cell.length_c   1.000
_cell.angle_alpha   90.00
_cell.angle_beta   90.00
_cell.angle_gamma   90.00
#
_symmetry.space_group_name_H-M   'P 1'
#
loop_
_entity.id
_entity.type
_entity.pdbx_description
1 polymer ?
#
loop_
_entity_poly.entity_id
_entity_poly.type
_entity_poly.pdbx_seq_one_letter_code
_entity_poly.pdbx_strand_id
1 'polypeptide(L)'
;MNVHLALTKSHWAISNDGCSIEHIIKKRQDKQQLYHNVIDKYRTEWKNGRNDWYKACYERYYSDNNFDSCPTLQFLVESKTPLVIGHGGTSVLETSLTLHRIYGVPYLPATSLKGLAAHYAHNILGETHSALRREGEDYKVLFGTQQSAGFIQFHDALVTPDTAQEALKLDVFTPHHQDYNGIVIAEVQFNKTYPAPRDDDSPVPIPFLTANGQFQIALACEGETELANEWLSLAKDILSKALANEGIGAKTNVGYGRMV
;
A
#
# COMPACT_ATOMS: atom_id res chain seq x y z
N MET A 1 -2.58 -19.70 -4.80
CA MET A 1 -1.22 -19.38 -4.27
C MET A 1 -1.19 -18.13 -3.39
N ASN A 2 -0.83 -18.24 -2.10
CA ASN A 2 -0.57 -17.07 -1.26
C ASN A 2 0.71 -16.34 -1.70
N VAL A 3 0.57 -15.12 -2.25
CA VAL A 3 1.69 -14.35 -2.83
C VAL A 3 2.67 -13.89 -1.76
N HIS A 4 2.19 -13.54 -0.56
CA HIS A 4 3.06 -13.18 0.55
C HIS A 4 4.03 -14.31 0.88
N LEU A 5 3.52 -15.55 1.01
CA LEU A 5 4.37 -16.73 1.20
C LEU A 5 5.23 -17.02 -0.02
N ALA A 6 4.71 -16.80 -1.23
CA ALA A 6 5.46 -17.00 -2.46
C ALA A 6 6.75 -16.16 -2.49
N LEU A 7 6.63 -14.89 -2.13
CA LEU A 7 7.74 -13.93 -2.14
C LEU A 7 8.66 -14.05 -0.92
N THR A 8 8.17 -14.54 0.23
CA THR A 8 8.95 -14.55 1.49
C THR A 8 9.48 -15.92 1.90
N LYS A 9 8.83 -17.02 1.52
CA LYS A 9 9.12 -18.36 2.04
C LYS A 9 9.33 -19.45 0.99
N SER A 10 9.13 -19.17 -0.29
CA SER A 10 9.29 -20.22 -1.30
C SER A 10 10.75 -20.68 -1.35
N HIS A 11 10.99 -21.98 -1.40
CA HIS A 11 12.23 -22.46 -2.02
C HIS A 11 12.13 -22.09 -3.50
N TRP A 12 12.79 -21.00 -3.91
CA TRP A 12 12.68 -20.39 -5.26
C TRP A 12 13.29 -21.24 -6.39
N ALA A 13 13.22 -22.57 -6.29
CA ALA A 13 13.47 -23.54 -7.36
C ALA A 13 12.37 -23.46 -8.43
N ILE A 14 12.10 -22.24 -8.94
CA ILE A 14 11.16 -21.94 -10.03
C ILE A 14 11.88 -22.02 -11.40
N SER A 15 13.16 -22.42 -11.42
CA SER A 15 13.80 -22.93 -12.63
C SER A 15 14.26 -24.36 -12.37
N ASN A 16 14.12 -25.22 -13.37
CA ASN A 16 14.77 -26.54 -13.43
C ASN A 16 16.32 -26.44 -13.37
N ASP A 17 16.86 -25.22 -13.30
CA ASP A 17 18.28 -24.90 -13.41
C ASP A 17 18.95 -24.55 -12.07
N GLY A 18 18.24 -24.68 -10.94
CA GLY A 18 18.86 -24.55 -9.61
C GLY A 18 19.35 -23.15 -9.25
N CYS A 19 18.76 -22.09 -9.82
CA CYS A 19 19.16 -20.71 -9.49
C CYS A 19 18.87 -20.36 -8.02
N SER A 20 19.90 -19.96 -7.26
CA SER A 20 19.77 -19.49 -5.88
C SER A 20 19.12 -18.10 -5.82
N ILE A 21 18.53 -17.72 -4.68
CA ILE A 21 17.91 -16.39 -4.51
C ILE A 21 18.91 -15.24 -4.71
N GLU A 22 20.17 -15.45 -4.33
CA GLU A 22 21.24 -14.49 -4.57
C GLU A 22 21.47 -14.23 -6.07
N HIS A 23 21.25 -15.25 -6.91
CA HIS A 23 21.35 -15.12 -8.36
C HIS A 23 20.22 -14.24 -8.91
N ILE A 24 19.00 -14.48 -8.46
CA ILE A 24 17.80 -13.74 -8.89
C ILE A 24 17.85 -12.27 -8.46
N ILE A 25 18.37 -11.99 -7.27
CA ILE A 25 18.54 -10.60 -6.80
C ILE A 25 19.59 -9.87 -7.68
N LYS A 26 20.71 -10.52 -7.97
CA LYS A 26 21.82 -9.92 -8.73
C LYS A 26 21.48 -9.74 -10.22
N LYS A 27 20.67 -10.62 -10.82
CA LYS A 27 20.29 -10.55 -12.24
C LYS A 27 18.86 -10.02 -12.40
N ARG A 28 18.74 -8.78 -12.89
CA ARG A 28 17.47 -8.07 -13.02
C ARG A 28 16.48 -8.73 -13.99
N GLN A 29 16.96 -9.35 -15.06
CA GLN A 29 16.12 -10.13 -16.00
C GLN A 29 15.45 -11.32 -15.29
N ASP A 30 16.19 -12.02 -14.42
CA ASP A 30 15.68 -13.14 -13.64
C ASP A 30 14.65 -12.68 -12.60
N LYS A 31 14.85 -11.50 -12.00
CA LYS A 31 13.88 -10.86 -11.09
C LYS A 31 12.58 -10.52 -11.82
N GLN A 32 12.66 -9.95 -13.01
CA GLN A 32 11.49 -9.66 -13.84
C GLN A 32 10.73 -10.95 -14.21
N GLN A 33 11.46 -11.99 -14.64
CA GLN A 33 10.84 -13.28 -14.95
C GLN A 33 10.19 -13.92 -13.73
N LEU A 34 10.81 -13.82 -12.54
CA LEU A 34 10.20 -14.27 -11.29
C LEU A 34 8.85 -13.57 -11.05
N TYR A 35 8.78 -12.25 -11.19
CA TYR A 35 7.53 -11.53 -10.99
C TYR A 35 6.46 -11.91 -12.02
N HIS A 36 6.83 -12.10 -13.28
CA HIS A 36 5.91 -12.63 -14.30
C HIS A 36 5.35 -13.99 -13.87
N ASN A 37 6.21 -14.94 -13.48
CA ASN A 37 5.79 -16.27 -13.04
C ASN A 37 4.88 -16.22 -11.81
N VAL A 38 5.16 -15.32 -10.86
CA VAL A 38 4.32 -15.11 -9.67
C VAL A 38 2.95 -14.56 -10.05
N ILE A 39 2.89 -13.56 -10.94
CA ILE A 39 1.62 -12.97 -11.40
C ILE A 39 0.79 -14.00 -12.15
N ASP A 40 1.39 -14.76 -13.07
CA ASP A 40 0.68 -15.75 -13.88
C ASP A 40 0.15 -16.90 -13.03
N LYS A 41 0.94 -17.38 -12.08
CA LYS A 41 0.50 -18.39 -11.12
C LYS A 41 -0.61 -17.84 -10.20
N TYR A 42 -0.50 -16.59 -9.77
CA TYR A 42 -1.54 -15.93 -8.97
C TYR A 42 -2.88 -15.89 -9.72
N ARG A 43 -2.88 -15.43 -10.97
CA ARG A 43 -4.07 -15.37 -11.83
C ARG A 43 -4.69 -16.74 -12.08
N THR A 44 -3.85 -17.73 -12.40
CA THR A 44 -4.30 -19.11 -12.69
C THR A 44 -5.01 -19.72 -11.49
N GLU A 45 -4.44 -19.56 -10.30
CA GLU A 45 -5.02 -20.07 -9.05
C GLU A 45 -6.32 -19.37 -8.66
N TRP A 46 -6.46 -18.09 -9.00
CA TRP A 46 -7.70 -17.36 -8.76
C TRP A 46 -8.86 -17.89 -9.59
N LYS A 47 -8.58 -18.28 -10.84
CA LYS A 47 -9.55 -18.96 -11.72
C LYS A 47 -9.91 -20.36 -11.22
N ASN A 48 -8.97 -21.05 -10.56
CA ASN A 48 -9.14 -22.42 -10.08
C ASN A 48 -9.71 -22.50 -8.65
N GLY A 49 -10.76 -21.73 -8.35
CA GLY A 49 -11.56 -21.87 -7.11
C GLY A 49 -11.07 -21.11 -5.88
N ARG A 50 -9.96 -20.37 -5.97
CA ARG A 50 -9.49 -19.57 -4.83
C ARG A 50 -10.32 -18.30 -4.59
N ASN A 51 -11.01 -17.83 -5.62
CA ASN A 51 -11.94 -16.71 -5.52
C ASN A 51 -13.05 -16.99 -4.47
N ASP A 52 -13.63 -18.18 -4.47
CA ASP A 52 -14.76 -18.51 -3.57
C ASP A 52 -14.35 -18.46 -2.09
N TRP A 53 -13.19 -19.03 -1.76
CA TRP A 53 -12.66 -18.98 -0.40
C TRP A 53 -12.36 -17.55 0.05
N TYR A 54 -11.76 -16.75 -0.83
CA TYR A 54 -11.45 -15.36 -0.52
C TYR A 54 -12.71 -14.52 -0.38
N LYS A 55 -13.69 -14.72 -1.26
CA LYS A 55 -15.00 -14.09 -1.22
C LYS A 55 -15.71 -14.37 0.11
N ALA A 56 -15.71 -15.61 0.60
CA ALA A 56 -16.27 -15.94 1.91
C ALA A 56 -15.52 -15.24 3.06
N CYS A 57 -14.19 -15.12 2.99
CA CYS A 57 -13.41 -14.38 3.98
C CYS A 57 -13.70 -12.87 3.94
N TYR A 58 -13.85 -12.32 2.73
CA TYR A 58 -14.16 -10.93 2.46
C TYR A 58 -15.54 -10.55 2.99
N GLU A 59 -16.57 -11.33 2.64
CA GLU A 59 -17.95 -11.14 3.11
C GLU A 59 -18.01 -11.25 4.64
N ARG A 60 -17.30 -12.23 5.22
CA ARG A 60 -17.18 -12.32 6.68
C ARG A 60 -16.55 -11.06 7.25
N TYR A 61 -15.45 -10.56 6.69
CA TYR A 61 -14.73 -9.39 7.21
C TYR A 61 -15.61 -8.13 7.26
N TYR A 62 -16.39 -7.88 6.20
CA TYR A 62 -17.26 -6.71 6.11
C TYR A 62 -18.67 -6.90 6.68
N SER A 63 -18.97 -8.05 7.27
CA SER A 63 -20.25 -8.26 7.95
C SER A 63 -20.38 -7.36 9.18
N ASP A 64 -21.59 -6.84 9.42
CA ASP A 64 -21.88 -5.85 10.48
C ASP A 64 -21.47 -6.35 11.89
N ASN A 65 -21.45 -7.66 12.09
CA ASN A 65 -21.07 -8.28 13.36
C ASN A 65 -19.58 -8.10 13.74
N ASN A 66 -18.72 -7.65 12.82
CA ASN A 66 -17.30 -7.47 13.10
C ASN A 66 -16.92 -6.09 13.63
N PHE A 67 -17.85 -5.15 13.67
CA PHE A 67 -17.58 -3.76 14.07
C PHE A 67 -18.14 -3.45 15.47
N ASP A 68 -18.20 -4.45 16.35
CA ASP A 68 -18.61 -4.32 17.76
C ASP A 68 -19.95 -3.58 17.98
N SER A 69 -20.89 -3.72 17.03
CA SER A 69 -22.18 -3.00 17.01
C SER A 69 -22.08 -1.48 16.91
N CYS A 70 -20.91 -0.95 16.57
CA CYS A 70 -20.73 0.48 16.32
C CYS A 70 -21.37 0.88 14.99
N PRO A 71 -21.94 2.09 14.88
CA PRO A 71 -22.23 2.72 13.60
C PRO A 71 -21.03 2.58 12.66
N THR A 72 -21.28 2.03 11.47
CA THR A 72 -20.25 1.69 10.50
C THR A 72 -20.62 2.25 9.14
N LEU A 73 -19.64 2.85 8.47
CA LEU A 73 -19.76 3.34 7.12
C LEU A 73 -18.75 2.62 6.24
N GLN A 74 -19.26 1.96 5.19
CA GLN A 74 -18.45 1.23 4.22
C GLN A 74 -18.59 1.84 2.84
N PHE A 75 -17.50 1.93 2.09
CA PHE A 75 -17.50 2.47 0.73
C PHE A 75 -16.38 1.89 -0.11
N LEU A 76 -16.60 1.85 -1.43
CA LEU A 76 -15.63 1.35 -2.39
C LEU A 76 -14.80 2.50 -2.94
N VAL A 77 -13.50 2.24 -3.15
CA VAL A 77 -12.58 3.13 -3.86
C VAL A 77 -11.80 2.32 -4.90
N GLU A 78 -11.62 2.89 -6.08
CA GLU A 78 -10.93 2.26 -7.20
C GLU A 78 -9.58 2.95 -7.47
N SER A 79 -8.51 2.16 -7.61
CA SER A 79 -7.22 2.68 -8.03
C SER A 79 -7.29 3.23 -9.45
N LYS A 80 -6.96 4.52 -9.64
CA LYS A 80 -6.80 5.12 -10.98
C LYS A 80 -5.38 4.98 -11.52
N THR A 81 -4.41 4.91 -10.62
CA THR A 81 -2.99 4.70 -10.92
C THR A 81 -2.46 3.51 -10.13
N PRO A 82 -1.36 2.88 -10.56
CA PRO A 82 -0.75 1.80 -9.77
C PRO A 82 -0.44 2.25 -8.34
N LEU A 83 -0.62 1.33 -7.39
CA LEU A 83 -0.38 1.53 -5.96
C LEU A 83 0.95 0.89 -5.58
N VAL A 84 1.79 1.63 -4.84
CA VAL A 84 3.04 1.11 -4.29
C VAL A 84 2.97 1.16 -2.76
N ILE A 85 2.39 0.15 -2.15
CA ILE A 85 2.14 0.15 -0.70
C ILE A 85 3.22 -0.65 0.00
N GLY A 86 3.82 -0.06 1.04
CA GLY A 86 4.86 -0.72 1.83
C GLY A 86 6.19 -0.88 1.10
N HIS A 87 6.53 0.01 0.15
CA HIS A 87 7.76 -0.09 -0.65
C HIS A 87 9.06 -0.13 0.16
N GLY A 88 9.10 0.54 1.31
CA GLY A 88 10.26 0.60 2.21
C GLY A 88 10.33 -0.54 3.23
N GLY A 89 9.49 -1.56 3.11
CA GLY A 89 9.55 -2.74 3.96
C GLY A 89 10.76 -3.62 3.64
N THR A 90 11.20 -4.40 4.62
CA THR A 90 12.30 -5.34 4.43
C THR A 90 11.87 -6.45 3.46
N SER A 91 12.54 -6.53 2.30
CA SER A 91 12.29 -7.55 1.29
C SER A 91 13.62 -8.09 0.79
N VAL A 92 13.69 -9.42 0.65
CA VAL A 92 14.82 -10.08 0.00
C VAL A 92 14.94 -9.65 -1.47
N LEU A 93 13.83 -9.22 -2.08
CA LEU A 93 13.79 -8.71 -3.46
C LEU A 93 13.99 -7.20 -3.55
N GLU A 94 14.51 -6.53 -2.50
CA GLU A 94 14.79 -5.08 -2.40
C GLU A 94 13.55 -4.17 -2.44
N THR A 95 12.45 -4.61 -3.03
CA THR A 95 11.18 -3.90 -3.14
C THR A 95 10.07 -4.76 -2.54
N SER A 96 9.39 -4.25 -1.51
CA SER A 96 8.22 -4.89 -0.92
C SER A 96 6.92 -4.32 -1.46
N LEU A 97 5.89 -5.17 -1.41
CA LEU A 97 4.49 -4.79 -1.58
C LEU A 97 3.73 -5.30 -0.36
N THR A 98 2.90 -4.46 0.24
CA THR A 98 2.05 -4.85 1.36
C THR A 98 1.01 -5.86 0.88
N LEU A 99 1.15 -7.09 1.38
CA LEU A 99 0.27 -8.22 1.06
C LEU A 99 -0.29 -8.77 2.36
N HIS A 100 -1.59 -9.08 2.36
CA HIS A 100 -2.22 -9.69 3.52
C HIS A 100 -1.60 -11.06 3.78
N ARG A 101 -1.10 -11.29 4.99
CA ARG A 101 -0.29 -12.49 5.30
C ARG A 101 -1.03 -13.80 5.06
N ILE A 102 -2.34 -13.83 5.34
CA ILE A 102 -3.17 -15.03 5.22
C ILE A 102 -3.75 -15.17 3.80
N TYR A 103 -4.20 -14.07 3.21
CA TYR A 103 -4.92 -14.09 1.92
C TYR A 103 -3.95 -14.01 0.74
N GLY A 104 -2.75 -13.44 0.93
CA GLY A 104 -1.76 -13.22 -0.12
C GLY A 104 -2.26 -12.30 -1.22
N VAL A 105 -3.12 -11.34 -0.88
CA VAL A 105 -3.65 -10.28 -1.77
C VAL A 105 -3.16 -8.91 -1.28
N PRO A 106 -3.03 -7.90 -2.14
CA PRO A 106 -2.74 -6.55 -1.69
C PRO A 106 -3.90 -5.99 -0.86
N TYR A 107 -3.58 -5.11 0.10
CA TYR A 107 -4.56 -4.41 0.92
C TYR A 107 -4.02 -3.03 1.33
N LEU A 108 -4.91 -2.10 1.69
CA LEU A 108 -4.52 -0.80 2.25
C LEU A 108 -4.55 -0.90 3.77
N PRO A 109 -3.42 -0.68 4.47
CA PRO A 109 -3.42 -0.69 5.92
C PRO A 109 -4.26 0.45 6.51
N ALA A 110 -5.02 0.14 7.55
CA ALA A 110 -5.80 1.08 8.36
C ALA A 110 -4.97 2.29 8.80
N THR A 111 -3.73 2.04 9.24
CA THR A 111 -2.80 3.08 9.69
C THR A 111 -2.40 4.02 8.56
N SER A 112 -2.27 3.51 7.33
CA SER A 112 -1.97 4.32 6.15
C SER A 112 -3.17 5.18 5.76
N LEU A 113 -4.38 4.62 5.83
CA LEU A 113 -5.63 5.36 5.57
C LEU A 113 -5.84 6.47 6.61
N LYS A 114 -5.71 6.16 7.90
CA LYS A 114 -5.83 7.13 8.99
C LYS A 114 -4.77 8.22 8.87
N GLY A 115 -3.52 7.84 8.61
CA GLY A 115 -2.42 8.78 8.44
C GLY A 115 -2.62 9.74 7.26
N LEU A 116 -3.10 9.22 6.13
CA LEU A 116 -3.43 10.03 4.96
C LEU A 116 -4.57 11.02 5.24
N ALA A 117 -5.68 10.55 5.82
CA ALA A 117 -6.80 11.41 6.18
C ALA A 117 -6.40 12.50 7.18
N ALA A 118 -5.62 12.13 8.21
CA ALA A 118 -5.11 13.08 9.21
C ALA A 118 -4.18 14.13 8.60
N HIS A 119 -3.28 13.71 7.71
CA HIS A 119 -2.40 14.62 6.98
C HIS A 119 -3.21 15.61 6.13
N TYR A 120 -4.17 15.11 5.35
CA TYR A 120 -5.01 15.94 4.48
C TYR A 120 -5.90 16.91 5.28
N ALA A 121 -6.51 16.43 6.37
CA ALA A 121 -7.28 17.26 7.28
C ALA A 121 -6.44 18.42 7.84
N HIS A 122 -5.24 18.12 8.35
CA HIS A 122 -4.40 19.13 8.99
C HIS A 122 -3.78 20.12 7.99
N ASN A 123 -3.20 19.62 6.89
CA ASN A 123 -2.37 20.44 6.01
C ASN A 123 -3.17 21.13 4.91
N ILE A 124 -4.25 20.52 4.42
CA ILE A 124 -5.02 21.05 3.30
C ILE A 124 -6.30 21.69 3.82
N LEU A 125 -7.17 20.92 4.47
CA LEU A 125 -8.46 21.45 4.95
C LEU A 125 -8.29 22.41 6.13
N GLY A 126 -7.27 22.19 6.96
CA GLY A 126 -6.93 23.01 8.12
C GLY A 126 -6.50 24.43 7.79
N GLU A 127 -6.20 24.75 6.52
CA GLU A 127 -5.95 26.12 6.08
C GLU A 127 -7.24 26.96 6.06
N THR A 128 -8.37 26.32 5.75
CA THR A 128 -9.68 26.99 5.65
C THR A 128 -10.58 26.69 6.86
N HIS A 129 -10.40 25.54 7.50
CA HIS A 129 -11.20 25.07 8.62
C HIS A 129 -10.29 24.78 9.82
N SER A 130 -10.09 25.76 10.70
CA SER A 130 -9.15 25.64 11.83
C SER A 130 -9.47 24.49 12.79
N ALA A 131 -10.73 24.06 12.87
CA ALA A 131 -11.15 22.89 13.67
C ALA A 131 -10.54 21.56 13.19
N LEU A 132 -10.10 21.47 11.93
CA LEU A 132 -9.42 20.32 11.35
C LEU A 132 -7.88 20.38 11.50
N ARG A 133 -7.33 21.42 12.15
CA ARG A 133 -5.91 21.41 12.56
C ARG A 133 -5.74 20.47 13.77
N ARG A 134 -4.52 20.00 14.03
CA ARG A 134 -4.23 19.05 15.14
C ARG A 134 -4.75 19.50 16.51
N GLU A 135 -4.75 20.81 16.76
CA GLU A 135 -5.25 21.42 18.00
C GLU A 135 -6.76 21.72 18.00
N GLY A 136 -7.42 21.58 16.84
CA GLY A 136 -8.84 21.83 16.66
C GLY A 136 -9.71 20.66 17.14
N GLU A 137 -10.93 20.97 17.59
CA GLU A 137 -11.81 20.00 18.23
C GLU A 137 -12.22 18.86 17.29
N ASP A 138 -12.59 19.15 16.05
CA ASP A 138 -12.99 18.13 15.06
C ASP A 138 -11.85 17.15 14.76
N TYR A 139 -10.61 17.64 14.65
CA TYR A 139 -9.44 16.77 14.44
C TYR A 139 -9.24 15.80 15.62
N LYS A 140 -9.40 16.28 16.85
CA LYS A 140 -9.27 15.46 18.06
C LYS A 140 -10.34 14.37 18.10
N VAL A 141 -11.57 14.69 17.69
CA VAL A 141 -12.64 13.69 17.58
C VAL A 141 -12.30 12.64 16.52
N LEU A 142 -11.89 13.07 15.32
CA LEU A 142 -11.61 12.17 14.20
C LEU A 142 -10.40 11.26 14.45
N PHE A 143 -9.29 11.80 14.95
CA PHE A 143 -8.00 11.12 14.95
C PHE A 143 -7.43 10.84 16.34
N GLY A 144 -7.89 11.56 17.36
CA GLY A 144 -7.37 11.50 18.72
C GLY A 144 -6.18 12.41 18.96
N THR A 145 -5.67 12.35 20.19
CA THR A 145 -4.48 13.06 20.68
C THR A 145 -3.53 12.08 21.38
N GLN A 146 -2.49 12.59 22.04
CA GLN A 146 -1.70 11.77 22.95
C GLN A 146 -2.43 11.45 24.26
N GLN A 147 -3.46 12.22 24.61
CA GLN A 147 -4.21 12.11 25.87
C GLN A 147 -5.57 11.40 25.69
N SER A 148 -6.09 11.33 24.46
CA SER A 148 -7.40 10.76 24.15
C SER A 148 -7.39 9.97 22.85
N ALA A 149 -8.13 8.87 22.81
CA ALA A 149 -8.38 8.15 21.56
C ALA A 149 -9.26 8.98 20.62
N GLY A 150 -9.12 8.77 19.32
CA GLY A 150 -10.09 9.27 18.33
C GLY A 150 -11.30 8.35 18.29
N PHE A 151 -12.46 8.91 17.96
CA PHE A 151 -13.73 8.18 17.87
C PHE A 151 -13.85 7.37 16.59
N ILE A 152 -13.15 7.76 15.52
CA ILE A 152 -13.16 7.03 14.25
C ILE A 152 -12.12 5.92 14.24
N GLN A 153 -12.60 4.69 14.11
CA GLN A 153 -11.83 3.50 13.87
C GLN A 153 -11.67 3.29 12.36
N PHE A 154 -10.43 3.20 11.90
CA PHE A 154 -10.09 2.87 10.52
C PHE A 154 -9.74 1.39 10.44
N HIS A 155 -10.30 0.69 9.46
CA HIS A 155 -10.02 -0.73 9.22
C HIS A 155 -9.16 -0.94 7.98
N ASP A 156 -8.51 -2.11 7.90
CA ASP A 156 -7.72 -2.51 6.75
C ASP A 156 -8.64 -2.66 5.53
N ALA A 157 -8.33 -1.97 4.43
CA ALA A 157 -9.14 -2.07 3.21
C ALA A 157 -8.65 -3.22 2.35
N LEU A 158 -9.46 -4.27 2.26
CA LEU A 158 -9.24 -5.42 1.39
C LEU A 158 -9.65 -5.10 -0.06
N VAL A 159 -8.89 -5.63 -1.02
CA VAL A 159 -9.25 -5.61 -2.45
C VAL A 159 -10.53 -6.42 -2.68
N THR A 160 -11.41 -5.99 -3.57
CA THR A 160 -12.66 -6.72 -3.86
C THR A 160 -12.35 -8.06 -4.53
N PRO A 161 -13.15 -9.12 -4.28
CA PRO A 161 -12.96 -10.42 -4.95
C PRO A 161 -12.94 -10.31 -6.48
N ASP A 162 -13.75 -9.41 -7.03
CA ASP A 162 -13.87 -9.17 -8.48
C ASP A 162 -12.61 -8.60 -9.12
N THR A 163 -11.86 -7.76 -8.37
CA THR A 163 -10.63 -7.13 -8.89
C THR A 163 -9.36 -7.81 -8.39
N ALA A 164 -9.46 -8.66 -7.37
CA ALA A 164 -8.33 -9.36 -6.75
C ALA A 164 -7.50 -10.13 -7.78
N GLN A 165 -8.12 -10.81 -8.76
CA GLN A 165 -7.39 -11.60 -9.77
C GLN A 165 -6.27 -10.81 -10.46
N GLU A 166 -6.59 -9.57 -10.82
CA GLU A 166 -5.74 -8.71 -11.63
C GLU A 166 -4.99 -7.68 -10.78
N ALA A 167 -5.03 -7.85 -9.46
CA ALA A 167 -4.57 -6.83 -8.54
C ALA A 167 -3.05 -6.66 -8.51
N LEU A 168 -2.28 -7.61 -9.03
CA LEU A 168 -0.82 -7.52 -9.10
C LEU A 168 -0.37 -7.17 -10.51
N LYS A 169 0.45 -6.12 -10.62
CA LYS A 169 1.08 -5.69 -11.86
C LYS A 169 2.59 -5.57 -11.67
N LEU A 170 3.31 -5.72 -12.78
CA LEU A 170 4.74 -5.48 -12.85
C LEU A 170 4.95 -4.05 -13.35
N ASP A 171 5.87 -3.34 -12.73
CA ASP A 171 6.31 -2.02 -13.15
C ASP A 171 7.84 -1.92 -13.06
N VAL A 172 8.41 -0.86 -13.63
CA VAL A 172 9.85 -0.64 -13.69
C VAL A 172 10.18 0.82 -13.41
N PHE A 173 11.22 1.07 -12.61
CA PHE A 173 11.80 2.41 -12.49
C PHE A 173 13.29 2.36 -12.72
N THR A 174 13.84 3.49 -13.15
CA THR A 174 15.25 3.63 -13.46
C THR A 174 15.81 4.80 -12.65
N PRO A 175 16.54 4.54 -11.54
CA PRO A 175 17.15 5.60 -10.75
C PRO A 175 18.20 6.35 -11.57
N HIS A 176 18.20 7.69 -11.48
CA HIS A 176 19.30 8.52 -11.94
C HIS A 176 20.42 8.57 -10.88
N HIS A 177 21.66 8.78 -11.35
CA HIS A 177 22.84 8.98 -10.50
C HIS A 177 23.16 7.80 -9.58
N GLN A 178 23.08 6.55 -10.06
CA GLN A 178 23.33 5.38 -9.20
C GLN A 178 24.76 5.37 -8.66
N ASP A 179 25.74 5.74 -9.49
CA ASP A 179 27.15 5.75 -9.10
C ASP A 179 27.43 6.77 -7.99
N TYR A 180 26.68 7.87 -7.97
CA TYR A 180 26.74 8.87 -6.90
C TYR A 180 25.96 8.42 -5.65
N ASN A 181 24.73 7.95 -5.82
CA ASN A 181 23.85 7.55 -4.71
C ASN A 181 24.35 6.29 -3.98
N GLY A 182 25.14 5.45 -4.66
CA GLY A 182 25.74 4.24 -4.09
C GLY A 182 27.01 4.48 -3.26
N ILE A 183 27.47 5.73 -3.13
CA ILE A 183 28.68 6.05 -2.37
C ILE A 183 28.44 5.80 -0.88
N VAL A 184 29.09 4.78 -0.32
CA VAL A 184 29.17 4.54 1.13
C VAL A 184 30.47 5.16 1.66
N ILE A 185 30.35 6.24 2.45
CA ILE A 185 31.49 6.87 3.14
C ILE A 185 31.54 6.33 4.57
N ALA A 186 32.40 5.34 4.82
CA ALA A 186 32.65 4.84 6.17
C ALA A 186 33.63 5.73 6.95
N GLU A 187 34.62 6.32 6.26
CA GLU A 187 35.59 7.29 6.80
C GLU A 187 35.98 8.27 5.68
N VAL A 188 36.31 9.52 6.05
CA VAL A 188 36.72 10.55 5.08
C VAL A 188 38.12 10.22 4.55
N GLN A 189 38.19 9.71 3.33
CA GLN A 189 39.46 9.41 2.65
C GLN A 189 39.84 10.57 1.73
N PHE A 190 40.77 11.42 2.18
CA PHE A 190 41.22 12.62 1.44
C PHE A 190 41.81 12.35 0.04
N ASN A 191 42.21 11.11 -0.25
CA ASN A 191 42.77 10.71 -1.55
C ASN A 191 41.80 9.93 -2.46
N LYS A 192 40.51 9.81 -2.08
CA LYS A 192 39.52 9.09 -2.89
C LYS A 192 38.66 10.07 -3.68
N THR A 193 38.77 10.02 -5.00
CA THR A 193 37.90 10.78 -5.90
C THR A 193 36.55 10.08 -5.96
N TYR A 194 35.51 10.75 -5.50
CA TYR A 194 34.14 10.26 -5.62
C TYR A 194 33.53 10.76 -6.94
N PRO A 195 32.81 9.92 -7.69
CA PRO A 195 32.15 10.35 -8.90
C PRO A 195 31.14 11.46 -8.56
N ALA A 196 31.22 12.61 -9.23
CA ALA A 196 30.18 13.64 -9.17
C ALA A 196 28.89 13.11 -9.81
N PRO A 197 27.71 13.60 -9.42
CA PRO A 197 26.47 13.23 -10.09
C PRO A 197 26.52 13.72 -11.54
N ARG A 198 26.31 12.82 -12.50
CA ARG A 198 26.30 13.14 -13.94
C ARG A 198 25.00 12.68 -14.59
N ASP A 199 24.56 13.42 -15.60
CA ASP A 199 23.34 13.13 -16.35
C ASP A 199 23.54 12.08 -17.47
N ASP A 200 24.75 11.52 -17.61
CA ASP A 200 25.12 10.54 -18.65
C ASP A 200 25.20 9.09 -18.13
N ASP A 201 24.75 8.84 -16.90
CA ASP A 201 24.65 7.49 -16.33
C ASP A 201 23.73 6.60 -17.18
N SER A 202 24.17 5.37 -17.44
CA SER A 202 23.33 4.40 -18.14
C SER A 202 22.10 4.03 -17.30
N PRO A 203 20.89 3.98 -17.90
CA PRO A 203 19.69 3.62 -17.18
C PRO A 203 19.77 2.18 -16.67
N VAL A 204 19.57 1.97 -15.36
CA VAL A 204 19.48 0.64 -14.74
C VAL A 204 18.03 0.36 -14.35
N PRO A 205 17.27 -0.43 -15.14
CA PRO A 205 15.87 -0.73 -14.86
C PRO A 205 15.74 -1.66 -13.65
N ILE A 206 14.90 -1.28 -12.69
CA ILE A 206 14.59 -2.05 -11.49
C ILE A 206 13.12 -2.47 -11.54
N PRO A 207 12.82 -3.75 -11.83
CA PRO A 207 11.46 -4.25 -11.81
C PRO A 207 10.94 -4.37 -10.37
N PHE A 208 9.67 -4.07 -10.16
CA PHE A 208 8.98 -4.17 -8.88
C PHE A 208 7.48 -4.45 -9.06
N LEU A 209 6.84 -4.94 -8.01
CA LEU A 209 5.40 -5.19 -8.02
C LEU A 209 4.61 -3.97 -7.56
N THR A 210 3.50 -3.73 -8.25
CA THR A 210 2.48 -2.74 -7.89
C THR A 210 1.14 -3.42 -7.68
N ALA A 211 0.24 -2.72 -7.00
CA ALA A 211 -1.14 -3.13 -6.82
C ALA A 211 -2.11 -2.27 -7.63
N ASN A 212 -3.19 -2.87 -8.11
CA ASN A 212 -4.34 -2.17 -8.71
C ASN A 212 -5.62 -2.87 -8.24
N GLY A 213 -6.74 -2.20 -8.30
CA GLY A 213 -8.04 -2.80 -8.02
C GLY A 213 -8.98 -1.86 -7.29
N GLN A 214 -10.13 -2.41 -6.94
CA GLN A 214 -11.11 -1.75 -6.09
C GLN A 214 -10.92 -2.26 -4.66
N PHE A 215 -11.00 -1.38 -3.68
CA PHE A 215 -10.83 -1.69 -2.27
C PHE A 215 -12.06 -1.22 -1.51
N GLN A 216 -12.52 -2.01 -0.54
CA GLN A 216 -13.61 -1.62 0.35
C GLN A 216 -13.00 -1.04 1.62
N ILE A 217 -13.36 0.20 1.94
CA ILE A 217 -12.95 0.86 3.18
C ILE A 217 -14.10 0.73 4.16
N ALA A 218 -13.78 0.41 5.42
CA ALA A 218 -14.71 0.44 6.53
C ALA A 218 -14.21 1.42 7.60
N LEU A 219 -15.11 2.29 8.03
CA LEU A 219 -14.93 3.20 9.16
C LEU A 219 -16.01 2.87 10.20
N ALA A 220 -15.62 2.77 11.46
CA ALA A 220 -16.57 2.61 12.57
C ALA A 220 -16.41 3.79 13.53
N CYS A 221 -17.51 4.20 14.17
CA CYS A 221 -17.51 5.29 15.14
C CYS A 221 -18.24 4.87 16.40
N GLU A 222 -17.60 5.01 17.55
CA GLU A 222 -18.25 4.82 18.84
C GLU A 222 -19.15 6.02 19.16
N GLY A 223 -20.34 5.78 19.70
CA GLY A 223 -21.25 6.83 20.16
C GLY A 223 -22.69 6.66 19.71
N GLU A 224 -23.50 7.70 19.95
CA GLU A 224 -24.89 7.76 19.53
C GLU A 224 -24.99 7.77 18.00
N THR A 225 -25.88 6.94 17.45
CA THR A 225 -25.94 6.63 16.00
C THR A 225 -26.03 7.87 15.10
N GLU A 226 -26.82 8.88 15.48
CA GLU A 226 -27.02 10.08 14.65
C GLU A 226 -25.71 10.88 14.54
N LEU A 227 -25.12 11.24 15.68
CA LEU A 227 -23.85 11.97 15.73
C LEU A 227 -22.69 11.15 15.14
N ALA A 228 -22.65 9.85 15.40
CA ALA A 228 -21.65 8.95 14.84
C ALA A 228 -21.69 8.94 13.30
N ASN A 229 -22.89 8.95 12.71
CA ASN A 229 -23.05 8.98 11.26
C ASN A 229 -22.56 10.30 10.64
N GLU A 230 -22.72 11.44 11.33
CA GLU A 230 -22.17 12.72 10.88
C GLU A 230 -20.64 12.68 10.85
N TRP A 231 -20.02 12.18 11.92
CA TRP A 231 -18.55 12.03 12.00
C TRP A 231 -18.02 11.04 10.97
N LEU A 232 -18.71 9.92 10.75
CA LEU A 232 -18.36 8.95 9.71
C LEU A 232 -18.45 9.57 8.31
N SER A 233 -19.47 10.38 8.04
CA SER A 233 -19.60 11.08 6.75
C SER A 233 -18.47 12.08 6.54
N LEU A 234 -18.12 12.86 7.57
CA LEU A 234 -16.99 13.77 7.50
C LEU A 234 -15.67 13.02 7.28
N ALA A 235 -15.43 11.93 8.01
CA ALA A 235 -14.24 11.10 7.87
C ALA A 235 -14.13 10.50 6.46
N LYS A 236 -15.24 10.00 5.90
CA LYS A 236 -15.33 9.52 4.52
C LYS A 236 -14.93 10.62 3.54
N ASP A 237 -15.53 11.80 3.66
CA ASP A 237 -15.29 12.91 2.72
C ASP A 237 -13.83 13.38 2.74
N ILE A 238 -13.24 13.47 3.94
CA ILE A 238 -11.81 13.78 4.10
C ILE A 238 -10.95 12.71 3.43
N LEU A 239 -11.21 11.42 3.72
CA LEU A 239 -10.42 10.32 3.18
C LEU A 239 -10.56 10.19 1.66
N SER A 240 -11.77 10.30 1.11
CA SER A 240 -12.02 10.26 -0.33
C SER A 240 -11.30 11.40 -1.06
N LYS A 241 -11.34 12.63 -0.53
CA LYS A 241 -10.58 13.75 -1.11
C LYS A 241 -9.07 13.55 -1.01
N ALA A 242 -8.59 13.02 0.11
CA ALA A 242 -7.17 12.73 0.29
C ALA A 242 -6.68 11.66 -0.70
N LEU A 243 -7.43 10.57 -0.89
CA LEU A 243 -7.12 9.52 -1.84
C LEU A 243 -7.10 10.02 -3.30
N ALA A 244 -8.01 10.92 -3.65
CA ALA A 244 -8.09 11.51 -4.99
C ALA A 244 -6.97 12.52 -5.27
N ASN A 245 -6.58 13.33 -4.29
CA ASN A 245 -5.67 14.47 -4.50
C ASN A 245 -4.21 14.16 -4.14
N GLU A 246 -3.98 13.50 -3.01
CA GLU A 246 -2.64 13.19 -2.48
C GLU A 246 -2.18 11.77 -2.84
N GLY A 247 -3.12 10.84 -2.93
CA GLY A 247 -2.86 9.42 -3.13
C GLY A 247 -2.28 8.72 -1.90
N ILE A 248 -2.23 7.39 -1.95
CA ILE A 248 -1.74 6.54 -0.85
C ILE A 248 -0.55 5.66 -1.26
N GLY A 249 0.39 5.47 -0.33
CA GLY A 249 1.58 4.64 -0.52
C GLY A 249 2.81 5.46 -0.91
N ALA A 250 3.77 4.81 -1.57
CA ALA A 250 5.01 5.41 -2.03
C ALA A 250 4.85 6.00 -3.43
N LYS A 251 5.80 6.88 -3.80
CA LYS A 251 5.91 7.49 -5.14
C LYS A 251 4.66 8.30 -5.55
N THR A 252 3.92 8.86 -4.58
CA THR A 252 2.73 9.70 -4.82
C THR A 252 3.06 10.99 -5.58
N ASN A 253 4.25 11.57 -5.36
CA ASN A 253 4.71 12.77 -6.08
C ASN A 253 4.86 12.57 -7.60
N VAL A 254 5.06 11.32 -8.05
CA VAL A 254 5.13 10.97 -9.48
C VAL A 254 3.85 10.29 -9.96
N GLY A 255 2.75 10.44 -9.20
CA GLY A 255 1.40 10.08 -9.61
C GLY A 255 0.90 8.71 -9.15
N TYR A 256 1.68 7.93 -8.40
CA TYR A 256 1.19 6.64 -7.88
C TYR A 256 0.12 6.82 -6.79
N GLY A 257 -0.70 5.79 -6.63
CA GLY A 257 -1.64 5.65 -5.52
C GLY A 257 -2.86 6.57 -5.50
N ARG A 258 -3.22 7.20 -6.62
CA ARG A 258 -4.48 7.94 -6.77
C ARG A 258 -5.68 7.00 -6.84
N MET A 259 -6.73 7.31 -6.08
CA MET A 259 -7.96 6.49 -6.02
C MET A 259 -9.21 7.38 -5.98
N VAL A 260 -10.33 6.88 -6.51
CA VAL A 260 -11.65 7.57 -6.47
C VAL A 260 -12.78 6.64 -6.11
#